data_AF-W1XBP2-F1
#
_entry.id   AF-W1XBP2-F1
#
_cell.length_a   1.000
_cell.length_b   1.000
_cell.length_c   1.000
_cell.angle_alpha   90.00
_cell.angle_beta   90.00
_cell.angle_gamma   90.00
#
_symmetry.space_group_name_H-M   'P 1'
#
loop_
_entity.id
_entity.type
_entity.pdbx_description
1 polymer ?
#
loop_
_entity_poly.entity_id
_entity_poly.type
_entity_poly.pdbx_seq_one_letter_code
_entity_poly.pdbx_strand_id
1 'polypeptide(L)' 'MLMPATSTKTTKLATSLIDEYALLGWRAMLTEVNLSPKPGLVDRINCGAHKDMALEDFHRSALAIQGWLPRFIEFGACSA' A
#
# COMPACT_ATOMS: atom_id res chain seq x y z
N MET A 1 17.95 -39.04 -13.76
CA MET A 1 18.15 -37.68 -14.30
C MET A 1 18.07 -36.72 -13.13
N LEU A 2 19.21 -36.24 -12.62
CA LEU A 2 19.23 -35.27 -11.52
C LEU A 2 18.77 -33.91 -12.07
N MET A 3 17.71 -33.35 -11.48
CA MET A 3 17.38 -31.95 -11.70
C MET A 3 18.41 -31.08 -10.97
N PRO A 4 18.98 -30.04 -11.59
CA PRO A 4 19.84 -29.11 -10.89
C PRO A 4 19.01 -28.34 -9.86
N ALA A 5 19.41 -28.40 -8.59
CA ALA A 5 18.83 -27.55 -7.56
C ALA A 5 19.15 -26.09 -7.89
N THR A 6 18.13 -25.36 -8.36
CA THR A 6 18.25 -23.91 -8.53
C THR A 6 18.35 -23.31 -7.13
N SER A 7 19.56 -22.95 -6.71
CA SER A 7 19.78 -22.20 -5.48
C SER A 7 19.19 -20.80 -5.67
N THR A 8 17.93 -20.62 -5.29
CA THR A 8 17.31 -19.31 -5.16
C THR A 8 17.99 -18.59 -4.00
N LYS A 9 19.02 -17.81 -4.31
CA LYS A 9 19.55 -16.80 -3.38
C LYS A 9 18.46 -15.76 -3.18
N THR A 10 17.68 -15.90 -2.11
CA THR A 10 16.78 -14.84 -1.63
C THR A 10 17.63 -13.64 -1.24
N THR A 11 17.72 -12.64 -2.12
CA THR A 11 18.36 -11.37 -1.79
C THR A 11 17.41 -10.63 -0.84
N LYS A 12 17.73 -10.62 0.46
CA LYS A 12 16.95 -9.88 1.45
C LYS A 12 17.02 -8.38 1.12
N LEU A 13 15.86 -7.74 0.96
CA LEU A 13 15.80 -6.30 0.69
C LEU A 13 16.39 -5.52 1.87
N ALA A 14 17.07 -4.40 1.59
CA ALA A 14 17.56 -3.51 2.65
C ALA A 14 16.39 -2.91 3.44
N THR A 15 16.46 -2.94 4.77
CA THR A 15 15.39 -2.42 5.65
C THR A 15 15.05 -0.96 5.34
N SER A 16 16.04 -0.12 5.04
CA SER A 16 15.82 1.29 4.68
C SER A 16 14.93 1.46 3.44
N LEU A 17 15.04 0.55 2.48
CA LEU A 17 14.24 0.58 1.25
C LEU A 17 12.79 0.14 1.53
N ILE A 18 12.61 -0.83 2.44
CA ILE A 18 11.29 -1.26 2.92
C ILE A 18 10.58 -0.07 3.58
N ASP A 19 11.26 0.63 4.49
CA ASP A 19 10.70 1.76 5.22
C ASP A 19 10.35 2.93 4.29
N GLU A 20 11.20 3.21 3.29
CA GLU A 20 10.96 4.24 2.30
C GLU A 20 9.72 3.94 1.45
N TYR A 21 9.60 2.72 0.92
CA TYR A 21 8.43 2.32 0.15
C TYR A 21 7.16 2.25 1.01
N ALA A 22 7.27 1.89 2.28
CA ALA A 22 6.15 1.92 3.21
C ALA A 22 5.65 3.36 3.42
N LEU A 23 6.57 4.31 3.62
CA LEU A 23 6.24 5.73 3.73
C LEU A 23 5.58 6.26 2.44
N LEU A 24 6.12 5.89 1.27
CA LEU A 24 5.55 6.27 -0.02
C LEU A 24 4.15 5.67 -0.23
N GLY A 25 3.94 4.41 0.15
CA GLY A 25 2.63 3.74 0.07
C GLY A 25 1.57 4.46 0.90
N TRP A 26 1.89 4.80 2.16
CA TRP A 26 0.97 5.57 3.02
C TRP A 26 0.68 6.97 2.46
N ARG A 27 1.72 7.68 1.98
CA ARG A 27 1.55 8.98 1.32
C ARG A 27 0.69 8.89 0.07
N ALA A 28 0.84 7.82 -0.72
CA ALA A 28 0.03 7.60 -1.91
C ALA A 28 -1.44 7.42 -1.54
N MET A 29 -1.77 6.64 -0.51
CA MET A 29 -3.15 6.48 -0.02
C MET A 29 -3.78 7.83 0.36
N LEU A 30 -3.06 8.66 1.13
CA LEU A 30 -3.56 9.97 1.51
C LEU A 30 -3.67 10.92 0.31
N THR A 31 -2.68 10.92 -0.58
CA THR A 31 -2.68 11.79 -1.77
C THR A 31 -3.84 11.44 -2.70
N GLU A 32 -4.12 10.16 -2.85
CA GLU A 32 -5.15 9.63 -3.75
C GLU A 32 -6.56 10.08 -3.33
N VAL A 33 -6.93 9.90 -2.07
CA VAL A 33 -8.27 10.29 -1.59
C VAL A 33 -8.40 11.80 -1.43
N ASN A 34 -7.29 12.50 -1.17
CA ASN A 34 -7.29 13.96 -1.06
C ASN A 34 -7.26 14.69 -2.42
N LEU A 35 -7.28 13.97 -3.54
CA LEU A 35 -7.35 14.56 -4.87
C LEU A 35 -8.81 14.68 -5.32
N SER A 36 -9.20 15.84 -5.85
CA SER A 36 -10.55 16.13 -6.37
C SER A 36 -10.47 16.84 -7.72
N PRO A 37 -11.47 16.69 -8.61
CA PRO A 37 -12.69 15.87 -8.46
C PRO A 37 -12.43 14.39 -8.77
N LYS A 38 -13.16 13.48 -8.09
CA LYS A 38 -13.25 12.05 -8.47
C LYS A 38 -14.70 11.62 -8.71
N PRO A 39 -15.19 11.70 -9.96
CA PRO A 39 -16.57 11.31 -10.28
C PRO A 39 -16.90 9.88 -9.83
N GLY A 40 -17.93 9.75 -8.99
CA GLY A 40 -18.41 8.47 -8.46
C GLY A 40 -17.62 7.88 -7.30
N LEU A 41 -16.43 8.40 -6.97
CA LEU A 41 -15.60 7.96 -5.85
C LEU A 41 -15.64 8.99 -4.71
N VAL A 42 -15.24 8.56 -3.51
CA VAL A 42 -15.03 9.46 -2.38
C VAL A 42 -13.83 10.36 -2.65
N ASP A 43 -13.98 11.65 -2.39
CA ASP A 43 -12.90 12.64 -2.44
C ASP A 43 -13.08 13.73 -1.37
N ARG A 44 -12.33 14.84 -1.46
CA ARG A 44 -12.45 15.96 -0.50
C ARG A 44 -13.72 16.77 -0.62
N ILE A 45 -14.43 16.69 -1.74
CA ILE A 45 -15.60 17.51 -2.01
C ILE A 45 -16.87 16.75 -1.61
N ASN A 46 -16.94 15.44 -1.86
CA ASN A 46 -18.13 14.64 -1.57
C ASN A 46 -17.83 13.13 -1.43
N CYS A 47 -18.84 12.37 -1.01
CA CYS A 47 -18.76 10.91 -0.82
C CYS A 47 -18.94 10.10 -2.13
N GLY A 48 -18.98 10.74 -3.30
CA GLY A 48 -19.25 10.08 -4.57
C GLY A 48 -20.61 9.38 -4.59
N ALA A 49 -20.64 8.14 -5.09
CA ALA A 49 -21.83 7.30 -5.08
C ALA A 49 -22.08 6.58 -3.73
N HIS A 50 -21.18 6.74 -2.76
CA HIS A 50 -21.22 6.00 -1.50
C HIS A 50 -22.16 6.66 -0.48
N LYS A 51 -22.80 5.82 0.34
CA LYS A 51 -23.64 6.24 1.49
C LYS A 51 -23.04 5.84 2.84
N ASP A 52 -22.01 5.01 2.79
CA ASP A 52 -21.41 4.27 3.89
C ASP A 52 -19.92 4.59 4.07
N MET A 53 -19.37 5.48 3.23
CA MET A 53 -17.97 5.87 3.26
C MET A 53 -17.83 7.38 3.04
N ALA A 54 -17.01 8.02 3.86
CA ALA A 54 -16.60 9.42 3.75
C ALA A 54 -15.08 9.55 3.74
N LEU A 55 -14.58 10.77 3.48
CA LEU A 55 -13.15 11.07 3.45
C LEU A 55 -12.43 10.59 4.72
N GLU A 56 -13.06 10.76 5.87
CA GLU A 56 -12.51 10.37 7.18
C GLU A 56 -12.29 8.86 7.30
N ASP A 57 -13.15 8.04 6.67
CA ASP A 57 -13.01 6.58 6.69
C ASP A 57 -11.76 6.14 5.91
N PHE A 58 -11.42 6.84 4.81
CA PHE A 58 -10.19 6.60 4.08
C PHE A 58 -8.95 7.03 4.87
N HIS A 59 -8.99 8.17 5.58
CA HIS A 59 -7.89 8.57 6.47
C HIS A 59 -7.68 7.57 7.60
N ARG A 60 -8.76 7.09 8.22
CA ARG A 60 -8.72 6.03 9.25
C ARG A 60 -8.15 4.73 8.69
N SER A 61 -8.56 4.35 7.48
CA SER A 61 -8.04 3.18 6.78
C SER A 61 -6.54 3.31 6.49
N ALA A 62 -6.08 4.47 6.00
CA ALA A 62 -4.66 4.74 5.76
C ALA A 62 -3.83 4.66 7.03
N LEU A 63 -4.33 5.20 8.15
CA LEU A 63 -3.65 5.10 9.45
C LEU A 63 -3.57 3.65 9.95
N ALA A 64 -4.66 2.89 9.84
CA ALA A 64 -4.69 1.48 10.25
C ALA A 64 -3.74 0.61 9.41
N ILE A 65 -3.64 0.89 8.11
CA ILE A 65 -2.79 0.14 7.17
C ILE A 65 -1.31 0.53 7.28
N GLN A 66 -0.99 1.78 7.63
CA GLN A 66 0.38 2.32 7.63
C GLN A 66 1.41 1.41 8.33
N GLY A 67 1.08 0.90 9.52
CA GLY A 67 1.98 0.03 10.29
C GLY A 67 2.26 -1.34 9.66
N TRP A 68 1.43 -1.77 8.70
CA TRP A 68 1.55 -3.06 8.01
C TRP A 68 2.28 -2.99 6.67
N LEU A 69 2.44 -1.79 6.10
CA LEU A 69 3.09 -1.61 4.80
C LEU A 69 4.51 -2.21 4.73
N PRO A 70 5.39 -2.07 5.74
CA PRO A 70 6.71 -2.72 5.73
C PRO A 70 6.60 -4.24 5.57
N ARG A 71 5.63 -4.86 6.26
CA ARG A 71 5.38 -6.31 6.22
C ARG A 71 4.89 -6.75 4.84
N PHE A 72 4.01 -5.98 4.22
CA PHE A 72 3.51 -6.27 2.87
C PHE A 72 4.63 -6.22 1.82
N ILE A 73 5.53 -5.23 1.92
CA ILE A 73 6.68 -5.10 1.02
C ILE A 73 7.66 -6.26 1.20
N GLU A 74 7.99 -6.61 2.45
CA GLU A 74 8.86 -7.75 2.76
C GLU A 74 8.29 -9.04 2.17
N PHE A 75 7.00 -9.32 2.41
CA PHE A 75 6.36 -10.52 1.86
C PHE A 75 6.32 -10.51 0.33
N GLY A 76 5.94 -9.40 -0.29
CA GLY A 76 5.90 -9.29 -1.75
C GLY A 76 7.26 -9.55 -2.39
N ALA A 77 8.34 -9.02 -1.80
CA ALA A 77 9.71 -9.27 -2.27
C ALA A 77 10.14 -10.73 -2.10
N CYS A 78 9.63 -11.45 -1.10
CA CYS A 78 9.94 -12.86 -0.87
C CYS A 78 9.05 -13.83 -1.66
N SER A 79 7.91 -13.38 -2.21
CA SER A 79 6.96 -14.20 -2.96
C SER A 79 6.99 -13.98 -4.48
N ALA A 80 7.75 -13.00 -4.95
CA ALA A 80 7.89 -12.66 -6.37
C ALA A 80 8.82 -13.62 -7.13
#